data_AF-A0A2S2PUF3-F1
#
_entry.id   AF-A0A2S2PUF3-F1
#
_cell.length_a   1.000
_cell.length_b   1.000
_cell.length_c   1.000
_cell.angle_alpha   90.00
_cell.angle_beta   90.00
_cell.angle_gamma   90.00
#
_symmetry.space_group_name_H-M   'P 1'
#
loop_
_entity.id
_entity.type
_entity.pdbx_description
1 polymer ?
#
loop_
_entity_poly.entity_id
_entity_poly.type
_entity_poly.pdbx_seq_one_letter_code
_entity_poly.pdbx_strand_id
1 'polypeptide(L)'
;DLDPAKWKINSNLIDYFILNQPNQDVKKMNFNKTGQMCGKYFRKLPCSIFRRTLHNGQITNREWLLYSLSANALFCFQCLLFCNRKSNLGNLKFGLKNWGKCEEKVKCHEEGQQHSESIRIWFSRTQKNANSIDTVLYEEMK
;
A
#
# COMPACT_ATOMS: atom_id res chain seq x y z
N ASP A 1 -8.32 -6.13 11.38
CA ASP A 1 -7.94 -7.10 10.33
C ASP A 1 -7.10 -6.34 9.31
N LEU A 2 -5.85 -6.75 9.06
CA LEU A 2 -4.94 -6.08 8.13
C LEU A 2 -5.23 -6.46 6.67
N ASP A 3 -6.22 -7.31 6.42
CA ASP A 3 -6.62 -7.69 5.08
C ASP A 3 -7.35 -6.54 4.35
N PRO A 4 -6.72 -5.90 3.35
CA PRO A 4 -7.30 -4.73 2.69
C PRO A 4 -8.57 -5.03 1.92
N ALA A 5 -8.78 -6.26 1.45
CA ALA A 5 -9.97 -6.62 0.69
C ALA A 5 -11.25 -6.64 1.55
N LYS A 6 -11.12 -6.74 2.88
CA LYS A 6 -12.25 -6.77 3.82
C LYS A 6 -12.60 -5.38 4.36
N TRP A 7 -11.82 -4.35 4.02
CA TRP A 7 -12.01 -3.03 4.57
C TRP A 7 -13.30 -2.38 4.05
N LYS A 8 -14.07 -1.82 4.98
CA LYS A 8 -15.21 -0.95 4.69
C LYS A 8 -14.74 0.49 4.77
N ILE A 9 -14.32 1.04 3.64
CA ILE A 9 -13.77 2.41 3.57
C ILE A 9 -14.86 3.43 3.93
N ASN A 10 -14.69 4.08 5.06
CA ASN A 10 -15.51 5.18 5.57
C ASN A 10 -14.60 6.17 6.34
N SER A 11 -15.14 7.32 6.73
CA SER A 11 -14.36 8.35 7.43
C SER A 11 -13.67 7.83 8.69
N ASN A 12 -14.39 7.09 9.54
CA ASN A 12 -13.85 6.54 10.78
C ASN A 12 -12.65 5.60 10.55
N LEU A 13 -12.70 4.76 9.51
CA LEU A 13 -11.60 3.87 9.15
C LEU A 13 -10.40 4.66 8.63
N ILE A 14 -10.66 5.70 7.84
CA ILE A 14 -9.60 6.58 7.34
C ILE A 14 -8.90 7.25 8.53
N ASP A 15 -9.65 7.84 9.46
CA ASP A 15 -9.09 8.51 10.63
C ASP A 15 -8.33 7.53 11.54
N TYR A 16 -8.86 6.32 11.73
CA TYR A 16 -8.16 5.25 12.44
C TYR A 16 -6.80 4.93 11.80
N PHE A 17 -6.74 4.78 10.46
CA PHE A 17 -5.50 4.46 9.78
C PHE A 17 -4.52 5.63 9.76
N ILE A 18 -5.00 6.88 9.71
CA ILE A 18 -4.14 8.06 9.84
C ILE A 18 -3.36 8.04 11.16
N LEU A 19 -3.98 7.55 12.24
CA LEU A 19 -3.32 7.37 13.54
C LEU A 19 -2.53 6.06 13.64
N ASN A 20 -2.99 5.01 12.95
CA ASN A 20 -2.44 3.66 13.04
C ASN A 20 -2.15 3.13 11.64
N GLN A 21 -1.06 3.60 11.02
CA GLN A 21 -0.70 3.20 9.66
C GLN A 21 -0.72 1.67 9.51
N PRO A 22 -1.43 1.12 8.51
CA PRO A 22 -1.46 -0.30 8.30
C PRO A 22 -0.05 -0.78 7.92
N ASN A 23 0.53 -1.65 8.75
CA ASN A 23 1.83 -2.24 8.51
C ASN A 23 1.69 -3.76 8.31
N GLN A 24 2.09 -4.24 7.14
CA GLN A 24 2.13 -5.66 6.84
C GLN A 24 3.57 -6.17 6.92
N ASP A 25 3.79 -7.06 7.90
CA ASP A 25 5.07 -7.74 8.04
C ASP A 25 5.24 -8.81 6.95
N VAL A 26 5.95 -8.44 5.89
CA VAL A 26 6.26 -9.29 4.73
C VAL A 26 7.00 -10.57 5.15
N LYS A 27 7.79 -10.54 6.25
CA LYS A 27 8.55 -11.71 6.71
C LYS A 27 7.64 -12.80 7.28
N LYS A 28 6.51 -12.40 7.87
CA LYS A 28 5.50 -13.33 8.42
C LYS A 28 4.56 -13.87 7.35
N MET A 29 4.64 -13.35 6.12
CA MET A 29 3.73 -13.71 5.05
C MET A 29 4.07 -15.08 4.45
N ASN A 30 3.07 -15.96 4.37
CA ASN A 30 3.25 -17.28 3.76
C ASN A 30 3.09 -17.22 2.23
N PHE A 31 4.19 -16.99 1.52
CA PHE A 31 4.22 -16.91 0.06
C PHE A 31 3.75 -18.18 -0.65
N ASN A 32 3.75 -19.35 0.00
CA ASN A 32 3.21 -20.57 -0.60
C ASN A 32 1.70 -20.48 -0.86
N LYS A 33 0.98 -19.70 -0.05
CA LYS A 33 -0.46 -19.47 -0.20
C LYS A 33 -0.82 -18.43 -1.27
N THR A 34 0.17 -17.75 -1.84
CA THR A 34 -0.04 -16.73 -2.89
C THR A 34 -0.11 -17.33 -4.29
N GLY A 35 0.21 -18.62 -4.42
CA GLY A 35 0.26 -19.32 -5.69
C GLY A 35 -1.09 -19.35 -6.39
N GLN A 36 -1.12 -18.94 -7.66
CA GLN A 36 -2.31 -19.06 -8.51
C GLN A 36 -1.96 -19.18 -9.98
N MET A 37 -2.92 -19.66 -10.76
CA MET A 37 -2.79 -19.73 -12.22
C MET A 37 -2.85 -18.32 -12.82
N CYS A 38 -1.78 -17.94 -13.53
CA CYS A 38 -1.67 -16.72 -14.31
C CYS A 38 -1.64 -17.11 -15.79
N GLY A 39 -2.81 -17.24 -16.40
CA GLY A 39 -2.94 -17.85 -17.73
C GLY A 39 -2.58 -19.33 -17.66
N LYS A 40 -1.61 -19.76 -18.45
CA LYS A 40 -1.16 -21.17 -18.51
C LYS A 40 -0.13 -21.54 -17.43
N TYR A 41 0.40 -20.57 -16.70
CA TYR A 41 1.51 -20.78 -15.76
C TYR A 41 1.06 -20.62 -14.31
N PHE A 42 1.42 -21.55 -13.46
CA PHE A 42 1.32 -21.37 -12.01
C PHE A 42 2.41 -20.41 -11.54
N ARG A 43 2.02 -19.33 -10.86
CA ARG A 43 2.95 -18.32 -10.35
C ARG A 43 2.65 -18.02 -8.90
N LYS A 44 3.69 -17.71 -8.13
CA LYS A 44 3.59 -17.17 -6.77
C LYS A 44 3.92 -15.69 -6.78
N LEU A 45 3.43 -14.96 -5.78
CA LEU A 45 3.80 -13.57 -5.59
C LEU A 45 5.30 -13.51 -5.23
N PRO A 46 6.11 -12.73 -5.97
CA PRO A 46 7.52 -12.57 -5.62
C PRO A 46 7.67 -11.68 -4.39
N CYS A 47 8.49 -12.08 -3.41
CA CYS A 47 8.71 -11.27 -2.20
C CYS A 47 9.41 -9.93 -2.49
N SER A 48 10.18 -9.86 -3.57
CA SER A 48 10.85 -8.63 -4.02
C SER A 48 9.89 -7.51 -4.37
N ILE A 49 8.61 -7.80 -4.65
CA ILE A 49 7.61 -6.78 -5.00
C ILE A 49 7.40 -5.75 -3.89
N PHE A 50 7.65 -6.12 -2.63
CA PHE A 50 7.53 -5.22 -1.48
C PHE A 50 8.77 -4.35 -1.27
N ARG A 51 9.79 -4.47 -2.14
CA ARG A 51 11.04 -3.69 -2.08
C ARG A 51 11.26 -2.95 -3.39
N ARG A 52 11.75 -1.73 -3.32
CA ARG A 52 12.13 -0.92 -4.47
C ARG A 52 13.58 -0.48 -4.34
N THR A 53 14.27 -0.38 -5.46
CA THR A 53 15.59 0.23 -5.54
C THR A 53 15.41 1.67 -5.99
N LEU A 54 15.90 2.60 -5.17
CA LEU A 54 15.93 4.03 -5.47
C LEU A 54 17.03 4.35 -6.48
N HIS A 55 16.98 5.54 -7.10
CA HIS A 55 17.99 5.97 -8.07
C HIS A 55 19.41 6.03 -7.50
N ASN A 56 19.55 6.26 -6.20
CA ASN A 56 20.82 6.23 -5.48
C ASN A 56 21.31 4.81 -5.16
N GLY A 57 20.64 3.76 -5.65
CA GLY A 57 20.97 2.36 -5.40
C GLY A 57 20.48 1.81 -4.05
N GLN A 58 19.90 2.64 -3.17
CA GLN A 58 19.38 2.19 -1.89
C GLN A 58 18.09 1.38 -2.07
N ILE A 59 17.95 0.31 -1.28
CA ILE A 59 16.75 -0.52 -1.30
C ILE A 59 15.84 -0.13 -0.13
N THR A 60 14.60 0.21 -0.46
CA THR A 60 13.57 0.62 0.51
C THR A 60 12.33 -0.25 0.39
N ASN A 61 11.54 -0.34 1.46
CA ASN A 61 10.28 -1.09 1.44
C ASN A 61 9.15 -0.23 0.85
N ARG A 62 8.23 -0.87 0.11
CA ARG A 62 6.98 -0.28 -0.35
C ARG A 62 5.93 -0.42 0.75
N GLU A 63 5.98 0.47 1.75
CA GLU A 63 5.05 0.44 2.88
C GLU A 63 3.59 0.64 2.47
N TRP A 64 3.36 1.29 1.33
CA TRP A 64 2.03 1.51 0.76
C TRP A 64 1.40 0.26 0.15
N LEU A 65 2.19 -0.78 -0.15
CA LEU A 65 1.76 -1.98 -0.86
C LEU A 65 1.37 -3.10 0.12
N LEU A 66 0.09 -3.48 0.11
CA LEU A 66 -0.46 -4.53 0.97
C LEU A 66 -0.95 -5.71 0.13
N TYR A 67 -0.78 -6.92 0.64
CA TYR A 67 -1.35 -8.15 0.11
C TYR A 67 -2.53 -8.62 0.95
N SER A 68 -3.64 -8.88 0.27
CA SER A 68 -4.80 -9.56 0.81
C SER A 68 -4.72 -11.06 0.56
N LEU A 69 -4.77 -11.86 1.62
CA LEU A 69 -4.90 -13.31 1.51
C LEU A 69 -6.30 -13.71 1.03
N SER A 70 -7.36 -13.04 1.48
CA SER A 70 -8.74 -13.40 1.10
C SER A 70 -9.05 -13.13 -0.37
N ALA A 71 -8.54 -12.03 -0.94
CA ALA A 71 -8.70 -11.72 -2.36
C ALA A 71 -7.59 -12.30 -3.25
N ASN A 72 -6.52 -12.84 -2.65
CA ASN A 72 -5.25 -13.20 -3.29
C ASN A 72 -4.77 -12.11 -4.26
N ALA A 73 -4.67 -10.87 -3.75
CA ALA A 73 -4.42 -9.68 -4.55
C ALA A 73 -3.59 -8.62 -3.80
N LEU A 74 -2.85 -7.83 -4.56
CA LEU A 74 -2.13 -6.65 -4.07
C LEU A 74 -3.01 -5.39 -4.15
N PHE A 75 -2.83 -4.51 -3.17
CA PHE A 75 -3.54 -3.24 -3.03
C PHE A 75 -2.60 -2.14 -2.56
N CYS A 76 -2.91 -0.90 -2.91
CA CYS A 76 -2.24 0.28 -2.38
C CYS A 76 -3.17 0.93 -1.35
N PHE A 77 -2.80 0.94 -0.07
CA PHE A 77 -3.71 1.37 0.98
C PHE A 77 -4.06 2.86 0.87
N GLN A 78 -3.10 3.71 0.55
CA GLN A 78 -3.34 5.15 0.37
C GLN A 78 -4.31 5.41 -0.78
N CYS A 79 -4.11 4.72 -1.91
CA CYS A 79 -5.01 4.81 -3.06
C CYS A 79 -6.39 4.22 -2.78
N LEU A 80 -6.49 3.15 -1.97
CA LEU A 80 -7.77 2.61 -1.51
C LEU A 80 -8.55 3.64 -0.67
N LEU A 81 -7.85 4.41 0.18
CA LEU A 81 -8.46 5.40 1.06
C LEU A 81 -8.88 6.67 0.31
N PHE A 82 -8.08 7.18 -0.64
CA PHE A 82 -8.27 8.53 -1.19
C PHE A 82 -8.56 8.61 -2.70
N CYS A 83 -8.23 7.59 -3.49
CA CYS A 83 -8.40 7.61 -4.96
C CYS A 83 -9.09 6.35 -5.49
N ASN A 84 -10.01 5.81 -4.68
CA ASN A 84 -10.70 4.56 -4.94
C ASN A 84 -11.22 4.49 -6.39
N ARG A 85 -11.01 3.33 -7.04
CA ARG A 85 -11.59 2.89 -8.34
C ARG A 85 -10.84 3.27 -9.63
N LYS A 86 -9.80 4.11 -9.62
CA LYS A 86 -9.09 4.51 -10.86
C LYS A 86 -7.92 3.61 -11.28
N SER A 87 -7.48 2.71 -10.41
CA SER A 87 -6.44 1.72 -10.71
C SER A 87 -6.76 0.39 -10.05
N ASN A 88 -6.20 -0.71 -10.55
CA ASN A 88 -6.41 -2.04 -9.95
C ASN A 88 -5.95 -2.08 -8.49
N LEU A 89 -4.82 -1.47 -8.16
CA LEU A 89 -4.31 -1.42 -6.78
C LEU A 89 -5.15 -0.52 -5.86
N GLY A 90 -5.83 0.48 -6.43
CA GLY A 90 -6.76 1.37 -5.71
C GLY A 90 -8.22 0.91 -5.77
N ASN A 91 -8.51 -0.34 -6.16
CA ASN A 91 -9.88 -0.83 -6.26
C ASN A 91 -10.06 -2.15 -5.51
N LEU A 92 -10.85 -2.10 -4.43
CA LEU A 92 -11.16 -3.25 -3.56
C LEU A 92 -11.71 -4.47 -4.32
N LYS A 93 -12.46 -4.26 -5.41
CA LYS A 93 -13.10 -5.36 -6.15
C LYS A 93 -12.12 -6.16 -6.98
N PHE A 94 -11.11 -5.49 -7.56
CA PHE A 94 -10.20 -6.12 -8.51
C PHE A 94 -8.87 -6.48 -7.85
N GLY A 95 -8.20 -5.51 -7.22
CA GLY A 95 -6.82 -5.67 -6.80
C GLY A 95 -5.88 -6.02 -7.97
N LEU A 96 -4.58 -6.08 -7.69
CA LEU A 96 -3.61 -6.62 -8.65
C LEU A 96 -3.36 -8.09 -8.34
N LYS A 97 -3.82 -8.97 -9.24
CA LYS A 97 -3.68 -10.45 -9.12
C LYS A 97 -2.66 -11.05 -10.11
N ASN A 98 -2.30 -10.32 -11.16
CA ASN A 98 -1.42 -10.85 -12.20
C ASN A 98 0.05 -10.82 -11.74
N TRP A 99 0.54 -11.92 -11.17
CA TRP A 99 1.91 -12.06 -10.70
C TRP A 99 2.95 -11.98 -11.80
N GLY A 100 2.61 -12.39 -13.04
CA GLY A 100 3.54 -12.32 -14.17
C GLY A 100 3.88 -10.91 -14.61
N LYS A 101 3.00 -9.94 -14.34
CA LYS A 101 3.21 -8.50 -14.65
C LYS A 101 3.13 -7.63 -13.40
N CYS A 102 3.31 -8.21 -12.21
CA CYS A 102 3.06 -7.48 -10.98
C CYS A 102 4.09 -6.36 -10.77
N GLU A 103 5.37 -6.62 -11.05
CA GLU A 103 6.44 -5.64 -10.91
C GLU A 103 6.24 -4.41 -11.80
N GLU A 104 6.02 -4.64 -13.11
CA GLU A 104 5.71 -3.58 -14.08
C GLU A 104 4.49 -2.75 -13.63
N LYS A 105 3.40 -3.42 -13.22
CA LYS A 105 2.16 -2.74 -12.81
C LYS A 105 2.29 -1.99 -11.49
N VAL A 106 3.07 -2.51 -10.54
CA VAL A 106 3.35 -1.84 -9.26
C VAL A 106 4.21 -0.59 -9.53
N LYS A 107 5.24 -0.69 -10.38
CA LYS A 107 6.09 0.43 -10.74
C LYS A 107 5.31 1.53 -11.49
N CYS A 108 4.53 1.16 -12.51
CA CYS A 108 3.69 2.10 -13.23
C CYS A 108 2.65 2.78 -12.32
N HIS A 109 2.11 2.05 -11.34
CA HIS A 109 1.23 2.65 -10.33
C HIS A 109 1.96 3.64 -9.44
N GLU A 110 3.17 3.28 -8.98
CA GLU A 110 4.03 4.10 -8.12
C GLU A 110 4.42 5.43 -8.78
N GLU A 111 4.65 5.43 -10.09
CA GLU A 111 4.96 6.62 -10.88
C GLU A 111 3.70 7.43 -11.30
N GLY A 112 2.51 6.90 -11.03
CA GLY A 112 1.25 7.49 -11.47
C GLY A 112 0.78 8.66 -10.61
N GLN A 113 0.23 9.70 -11.24
CA GLN A 113 -0.29 10.90 -10.57
C GLN A 113 -1.29 10.59 -9.44
N GLN A 114 -2.13 9.57 -9.61
CA GLN A 114 -3.13 9.20 -8.61
C GLN A 114 -2.48 8.68 -7.30
N HIS A 115 -1.35 7.98 -7.42
CA HIS A 115 -0.60 7.51 -6.27
C HIS A 115 0.06 8.69 -5.55
N SER A 116 0.71 9.59 -6.29
CA SER A 116 1.30 10.81 -5.76
C SER A 116 0.28 11.69 -5.02
N GLU A 117 -0.91 11.87 -5.58
CA GLU A 117 -1.99 12.61 -4.92
C GLU A 117 -2.51 11.91 -3.66
N SER A 118 -2.65 10.58 -3.69
CA SER A 118 -3.05 9.80 -2.51
C SER A 118 -2.02 9.89 -1.38
N ILE A 119 -0.72 9.84 -1.72
CA ILE A 119 0.38 10.06 -0.79
C ILE A 119 0.32 11.48 -0.22
N ARG A 120 0.10 12.50 -1.07
CA ARG A 120 0.02 13.90 -0.64
C ARG A 120 -1.13 14.13 0.35
N ILE A 121 -2.30 13.55 0.08
CA ILE A 121 -3.45 13.61 1.00
C ILE A 121 -3.14 12.89 2.31
N TRP A 122 -2.52 11.71 2.25
CA TRP A 122 -2.08 10.95 3.42
C TRP A 122 -1.15 11.80 4.31
N PHE A 123 -0.05 12.31 3.75
CA PHE A 123 0.90 13.15 4.49
C PHE A 123 0.26 14.42 5.05
N SER A 124 -0.62 15.09 4.29
CA SER A 124 -1.31 16.28 4.80
C SER A 124 -2.18 15.97 6.01
N ARG A 125 -2.82 14.80 6.05
CA ARG A 125 -3.66 14.37 7.17
C ARG A 125 -2.84 13.87 8.36
N THR A 126 -1.73 13.18 8.14
CA THR A 126 -0.86 12.75 9.24
C THR A 126 -0.13 13.95 9.86
N GLN A 127 0.35 14.91 9.05
CA GLN A 127 0.99 16.14 9.52
C GLN A 127 0.04 17.06 10.28
N LYS A 128 -1.23 17.18 9.88
CA LYS A 128 -2.23 17.93 10.66
C LYS A 128 -2.48 17.34 12.04
N ASN A 129 -2.45 16.01 12.15
CA ASN A 129 -2.55 15.33 13.45
C ASN A 129 -1.25 15.48 14.27
N ALA A 130 -0.09 15.44 13.61
CA ALA A 130 1.20 15.72 14.26
C ALA A 130 1.22 17.16 14.80
N ASN A 131 0.84 18.17 14.02
CA ASN A 131 0.76 19.58 14.46
C ASN A 131 -0.32 19.87 15.52
N SER A 132 -1.30 18.98 15.75
CA SER A 132 -2.19 19.06 16.93
C SER A 132 -1.60 18.46 18.20
N ILE A 133 -0.49 17.73 18.08
CA ILE A 133 0.28 17.12 19.18
C ILE A 133 1.66 17.80 19.36
N ASP A 134 2.21 18.42 18.31
CA ASP A 134 3.54 19.04 18.27
C ASP A 134 3.53 20.48 18.78
N THR A 135 3.01 20.67 20.00
CA THR A 135 3.59 21.68 20.90
C THR A 135 4.96 21.24 21.42
N VAL A 136 5.37 19.98 21.22
CA VAL A 136 6.58 19.40 21.78
C VAL A 136 7.80 19.45 20.84
N LEU A 137 7.63 19.56 19.51
CA LEU A 137 8.77 19.63 18.57
C LEU A 137 9.29 21.05 18.27
N TYR A 138 8.64 22.11 18.77
CA TYR A 138 9.14 23.48 18.63
C TYR A 138 10.22 23.86 19.66
N GLU A 139 10.52 23.03 20.65
CA GLU A 139 11.51 23.31 21.70
C GLU A 139 12.91 22.70 21.44
N GLU A 140 13.07 21.77 20.48
CA GLU A 140 14.38 21.17 20.16
C GLU A 140 15.11 21.84 18.98
N MET A 141 14.57 22.95 18.46
CA MET A 141 15.25 23.82 17.48
C MET A 141 15.50 25.24 18.02
N LYS A 142 15.67 25.38 19.34
CA LYS A 142 16.21 26.60 19.97
C LYS A 142 17.53 26.32 20.67
#